data_AF-R7SUP6-F1
#
_entry.id   AF-R7SUP6-F1
#
_cell.length_a   1.000
_cell.length_b   1.000
_cell.length_c   1.000
_cell.angle_alpha   90.00
_cell.angle_beta   90.00
_cell.angle_gamma   90.00
#
_symmetry.space_group_name_H-M   'P 1'
#
loop_
_entity.id
_entity.type
_entity.pdbx_description
1 polymer ?
#
loop_
_entity_poly.entity_id
_entity_poly.type
_entity_poly.pdbx_seq_one_letter_code
_entity_poly.pdbx_strand_id
1 'polypeptide(L)'
;MADNLQSQDAIADAYYEYLGTIVSAICITLIIYDYVLTLDRERRYIWPRGLCGPSVLYYSLRYMPISYAIVLPYFLSPPEKSIEAYRSSIPSDDED
;
A
#
# COMPACT_ATOMS: atom_id res chain seq x y z
N MET A 1 35.72 8.75 -7.03
CA MET A 1 35.23 7.37 -7.30
C MET A 1 34.28 6.89 -6.20
N ALA A 2 34.66 6.98 -4.91
CA ALA A 2 33.77 6.65 -3.78
C ALA A 2 32.49 7.52 -3.74
N ASP A 3 32.61 8.81 -4.06
CA ASP A 3 31.49 9.77 -4.08
C ASP A 3 30.40 9.42 -5.12
N ASN A 4 30.82 8.93 -6.30
CA ASN A 4 29.89 8.47 -7.35
C ASN A 4 29.14 7.19 -6.96
N LEU A 5 29.79 6.27 -6.24
CA LEU A 5 29.14 5.05 -5.74
C LEU A 5 28.06 5.41 -4.72
N GLN A 6 28.37 6.30 -3.78
CA GLN A 6 27.43 6.75 -2.76
C GLN A 6 26.21 7.49 -3.34
N SER A 7 26.41 8.25 -4.42
CA SER A 7 25.31 8.88 -5.18
C SER A 7 24.41 7.83 -5.86
N GLN A 8 24.99 6.78 -6.45
CA GLN A 8 24.18 5.72 -7.08
C GLN A 8 23.40 4.88 -6.08
N ASP A 9 23.98 4.58 -4.92
CA ASP A 9 23.29 3.83 -3.86
C ASP A 9 22.07 4.61 -3.33
N ALA A 10 22.21 5.94 -3.16
CA ALA A 10 21.10 6.80 -2.73
C ALA A 10 19.94 6.86 -3.75
N ILE A 11 20.26 6.85 -5.04
CA ILE A 11 19.25 6.81 -6.12
C ILE A 11 18.53 5.45 -6.12
N ALA A 12 19.27 4.35 -5.93
CA ALA A 12 18.68 3.01 -5.86
C ALA A 12 17.70 2.90 -4.69
N ASP A 13 18.09 3.38 -3.51
CA ASP A 13 17.23 3.37 -2.31
C ASP A 13 15.93 4.15 -2.53
N ALA A 14 16.00 5.36 -3.10
CA ALA A 14 14.83 6.17 -3.44
C ALA A 14 13.91 5.48 -4.46
N TYR A 15 14.49 4.80 -5.46
CA TYR A 15 13.74 4.06 -6.46
C TYR A 15 13.00 2.85 -5.86
N TYR A 16 13.64 2.08 -4.98
CA TYR A 16 13.00 0.95 -4.31
C TYR A 16 11.87 1.39 -3.37
N GLU A 17 12.04 2.50 -2.66
CA GLU A 17 10.99 3.05 -1.79
C GLU A 17 9.77 3.51 -2.60
N TYR A 18 9.99 4.16 -3.75
CA TYR A 18 8.93 4.56 -4.66
C TYR A 18 8.17 3.35 -5.24
N LEU A 19 8.89 2.33 -5.73
CA LEU A 19 8.27 1.10 -6.22
C LEU A 19 7.45 0.40 -5.13
N GLY A 20 7.97 0.31 -3.90
CA GLY A 20 7.25 -0.29 -2.78
C GLY A 20 5.92 0.42 -2.51
N THR A 21 5.90 1.74 -2.60
CA THR A 21 4.70 2.57 -2.44
C THR A 21 3.64 2.26 -3.52
N ILE A 22 4.04 2.21 -4.79
CA ILE A 22 3.11 1.91 -5.90
C ILE A 22 2.55 0.50 -5.80
N VAL A 23 3.41 -0.49 -5.54
CA VAL A 23 2.99 -1.90 -5.42
C VAL A 23 2.00 -2.04 -4.27
N SER A 24 2.25 -1.38 -3.13
CA SER A 24 1.32 -1.35 -2.01
C SER A 24 -0.04 -0.78 -2.41
N ALA A 25 -0.07 0.35 -3.14
CA ALA A 25 -1.32 0.96 -3.61
C ALA A 25 -2.11 0.04 -4.56
N ILE A 26 -1.44 -0.69 -5.45
CA ILE A 26 -2.07 -1.69 -6.33
C ILE A 26 -2.66 -2.83 -5.50
N CYS A 27 -1.91 -3.37 -4.54
CA CYS A 27 -2.38 -4.42 -3.65
C CYS A 27 -3.62 -3.99 -2.85
N ILE A 28 -3.61 -2.78 -2.28
CA ILE A 28 -4.75 -2.21 -1.56
C ILE A 28 -5.97 -2.09 -2.47
N THR A 29 -5.77 -1.61 -3.71
CA THR A 29 -6.86 -1.46 -4.68
C THR A 29 -7.49 -2.81 -5.02
N LEU A 30 -6.69 -3.86 -5.22
CA LEU A 30 -7.17 -5.22 -5.47
C LEU A 30 -7.94 -5.78 -4.27
N ILE A 31 -7.46 -5.53 -3.05
CA ILE A 31 -8.14 -5.95 -1.82
C ILE A 31 -9.49 -5.26 -1.68
N ILE A 32 -9.57 -3.95 -1.94
CA ILE A 32 -10.83 -3.18 -1.92
C ILE A 32 -11.78 -3.71 -3.00
N TYR A 33 -11.27 -3.99 -4.20
CA TYR A 33 -12.08 -4.53 -5.29
C TYR A 33 -12.69 -5.89 -4.93
N ASP A 34 -11.88 -6.81 -4.39
CA ASP A 34 -12.36 -8.12 -3.93
C ASP A 34 -13.38 -7.98 -2.78
N TYR A 35 -13.18 -7.01 -1.90
CA TYR A 35 -14.14 -6.67 -0.85
C TYR A 35 -15.49 -6.22 -1.44
N VAL A 36 -15.50 -5.27 -2.37
CA VAL A 36 -16.72 -4.78 -3.01
C VAL A 36 -17.47 -5.91 -3.73
N LEU A 37 -16.75 -6.81 -4.41
CA LEU A 37 -17.33 -7.93 -5.13
C LEU A 37 -18.00 -8.97 -4.21
N THR A 38 -17.49 -9.13 -3.00
CA THR A 38 -17.99 -10.10 -2.03
C THR A 38 -18.96 -9.51 -1.01
N LEU A 39 -19.01 -8.18 -0.89
CA LEU A 39 -19.88 -7.44 0.02
C LEU A 39 -21.36 -7.75 -0.19
N ASP A 40 -21.80 -7.92 -1.44
CA ASP A 40 -23.21 -8.28 -1.73
C ASP A 40 -23.59 -9.63 -1.12
N ARG A 41 -22.69 -10.62 -1.22
CA ARG A 41 -22.88 -11.94 -0.61
C ARG A 41 -22.78 -11.87 0.91
N GLU A 42 -21.82 -11.13 1.46
CA GLU A 42 -21.71 -10.93 2.91
C GLU A 42 -22.96 -10.29 3.49
N ARG A 43 -23.47 -9.23 2.85
CA ARG A 43 -24.67 -8.54 3.29
C ARG A 43 -25.90 -9.44 3.23
N ARG A 44 -25.97 -10.37 2.28
CA ARG A 44 -27.12 -11.28 2.12
C ARG A 44 -27.09 -12.48 3.07
N TYR A 45 -25.91 -13.00 3.41
CA TYR A 45 -25.79 -14.25 4.17
C TYR A 45 -25.24 -14.09 5.59
N ILE A 46 -24.40 -13.08 5.82
CA ILE A 46 -23.72 -12.86 7.10
C ILE A 46 -24.48 -11.82 7.93
N TRP A 47 -24.87 -10.68 7.34
CA TRP A 47 -25.49 -9.58 8.09
C TRP A 47 -26.89 -9.87 8.66
N PRO A 48 -27.79 -10.63 7.99
CA PRO A 48 -29.09 -10.98 8.58
C PRO A 48 -29.00 -12.11 9.60
N ARG A 49 -27.91 -12.88 9.62
CA ARG A 49 -27.61 -13.82 10.71
C ARG A 49 -26.98 -13.02 11.84
N GLY A 50 -27.54 -13.10 13.05
CA GLY A 50 -26.94 -12.49 14.24
C GLY A 50 -25.46 -12.88 14.40
N LEU A 51 -24.69 -12.07 15.13
CA LEU A 51 -23.25 -12.26 15.37
C LEU A 51 -22.95 -13.64 15.98
N CYS A 52 -22.74 -14.62 15.11
CA CYS A 52 -22.35 -15.98 15.47
C CYS A 52 -20.81 -16.07 15.48
N GLY A 53 -20.25 -16.99 16.27
CA GLY A 53 -18.79 -17.16 16.38
C GLY A 53 -18.04 -17.22 15.02
N PRO A 54 -18.54 -17.97 14.02
CA PRO A 54 -17.95 -17.98 12.67
C PRO A 54 -17.98 -16.63 11.97
N SER A 55 -19.03 -15.83 12.17
CA SER A 55 -19.14 -14.48 11.58
C SER A 55 -18.12 -13.54 12.22
N VAL A 56 -17.94 -13.59 13.54
CA VAL A 56 -16.91 -12.79 14.23
C VAL A 56 -15.52 -13.19 13.77
N LEU A 57 -15.24 -14.48 13.65
CA LEU A 57 -13.98 -14.98 13.14
C LEU A 57 -13.73 -14.51 11.70
N TYR A 58 -14.77 -14.51 10.86
CA TYR A 58 -14.73 -14.00 9.50
C TYR A 58 -14.42 -12.50 9.44
N TYR A 59 -15.08 -11.68 10.27
CA TYR A 59 -14.80 -10.26 10.37
C TYR A 59 -13.37 -9.99 10.84
N SER A 60 -12.88 -10.71 11.85
CA SER A 60 -11.50 -10.57 12.34
C SER A 60 -10.49 -10.97 11.28
N LEU A 61 -10.68 -12.11 10.61
CA LEU A 61 -9.77 -12.59 9.57
C LEU A 61 -9.77 -11.69 8.34
N ARG A 62 -10.88 -11.03 8.01
CA ARG A 62 -10.99 -10.21 6.82
C ARG A 62 -10.61 -8.76 7.04
N TYR A 63 -11.14 -8.13 8.09
CA TYR A 63 -10.97 -6.69 8.30
C TYR A 63 -9.67 -6.34 9.03
N MET A 64 -9.10 -7.26 9.81
CA MET A 64 -7.83 -7.01 10.50
C MET A 64 -6.62 -6.92 9.54
N PRO A 65 -6.45 -7.80 8.54
CA PRO A 65 -5.38 -7.62 7.56
C PRO A 65 -5.64 -6.42 6.63
N ILE A 66 -6.91 -6.09 6.33
CA ILE A 66 -7.26 -4.89 5.55
C ILE A 66 -6.84 -3.63 6.31
N SER A 67 -7.18 -3.54 7.61
CA SER A 67 -6.79 -2.39 8.42
C SER A 67 -5.28 -2.30 8.56
N TYR A 68 -4.58 -3.42 8.75
CA TYR A 68 -3.12 -3.46 8.78
C TYR A 68 -2.50 -3.01 7.44
N ALA A 69 -3.03 -3.51 6.33
CA ALA A 69 -2.55 -3.20 4.98
C ALA A 69 -2.80 -1.75 4.56
N ILE A 70 -3.78 -1.06 5.14
CA ILE A 70 -4.04 0.37 4.87
C ILE A 70 -3.27 1.26 5.85
N VAL A 71 -3.31 0.95 7.14
CA VAL A 71 -2.75 1.80 8.20
C VAL A 71 -1.22 1.80 8.15
N LEU A 72 -0.60 0.64 7.92
CA LEU A 72 0.86 0.53 7.95
C LEU A 72 1.54 1.37 6.85
N PRO A 73 1.19 1.26 5.55
CA PRO A 73 1.79 2.11 4.53
C PRO A 73 1.48 3.59 4.75
N TYR A 74 0.25 3.95 5.17
CA TYR A 74 -0.08 5.35 5.48
C TYR A 74 0.77 5.94 6.61
N PHE A 75 1.13 5.15 7.61
CA PHE A 75 1.83 5.62 8.80
C PHE A 75 3.36 5.53 8.67
N LEU A 76 3.88 4.49 8.02
CA LEU A 76 5.31 4.20 7.95
C LEU A 76 6.00 4.91 6.77
N SER A 77 5.35 5.01 5.61
CA SER A 77 5.91 5.69 4.44
C SER A 77 4.79 6.41 3.68
N PRO A 78 4.52 7.68 4.02
CA PRO A 78 3.54 8.49 3.32
C PRO A 78 3.93 8.59 1.84
N PRO A 79 3.00 8.32 0.90
CA PRO A 79 3.32 8.28 -0.52
C PRO A 79 3.85 9.62 -1.06
N GLU A 80 3.49 10.73 -0.43
CA GLU A 80 4.00 12.07 -0.76
C GLU A 80 5.53 12.16 -0.61
N LYS A 81 6.09 11.56 0.45
CA LYS A 81 7.52 11.67 0.77
C LYS A 81 8.38 10.84 -0.18
N SER A 82 7.91 9.64 -0.55
CA SER A 82 8.65 8.78 -1.48
C SER A 82 8.65 9.33 -2.90
N ILE A 83 7.57 9.98 -3.33
CA ILE A 83 7.49 10.66 -4.63
C ILE A 83 8.44 11.87 -4.67
N GLU A 84 8.44 12.69 -3.62
CA GLU A 84 9.33 13.86 -3.53
C GLU A 84 10.80 13.46 -3.48
N ALA A 85 11.16 12.44 -2.68
CA ALA A 85 12.50 11.90 -2.61
C ALA A 85 12.98 11.41 -3.99
N TYR A 86 12.17 10.61 -4.68
CA TYR A 86 12.48 10.15 -6.03
C TYR A 86 12.59 11.32 -7.02
N ARG A 87 11.64 12.25 -7.04
CA ARG A 87 11.67 13.43 -7.92
C ARG A 87 12.94 14.27 -7.74
N SER A 88 13.39 14.45 -6.49
CA SER A 88 14.61 15.20 -6.19
C SER A 88 15.90 14.48 -6.61
N SER A 89 15.84 13.16 -6.80
CA SER A 89 16.98 12.34 -7.24
C SER A 89 17.14 12.27 -8.76
N ILE A 90 16.09 12.62 -9.52
CA ILE A 90 16.16 12.68 -10.99
C ILE A 90 16.90 13.98 -11.38
N PRO A 91 17.97 13.89 -12.20
CA PRO A 91 18.58 15.06 -12.82
C PRO A 91 17.52 15.81 -13.64
N SER A 92 17.27 17.09 -13.35
CA SER A 92 16.39 17.91 -14.18
C SER A 92 16.99 18.02 -15.58
N ASP A 93 16.28 17.53 -16.60
CA ASP A 93 16.62 17.67 -18.03
C ASP A 93 16.57 19.14 -18.54
N ASP A 94 16.69 20.11 -17.64
CA ASP A 94 16.74 21.54 -17.93
C ASP A 94 18.21 21.99 -18.13
N GLU A 95 18.89 21.40 -19.11
CA GLU A 95 20.08 21.99 -19.74
C GLU A 95 19.92 21.90 -21.28
N ASP A 96 19.68 23.09 -21.87
CA ASP A 96 19.66 23.53 -23.28
C ASP A 96 18.53 23.08 -24.24
#